data_AF-A0A6P2EMB8-F1
#
_entry.id   AF-A0A6P2EMB8-F1
#
_cell.length_a   1.000
_cell.length_b   1.000
_cell.length_c   1.000
_cell.angle_alpha   90.00
_cell.angle_beta   90.00
_cell.angle_gamma   90.00
#
_symmetry.space_group_name_H-M   'P 1'
#
loop_
_entity.id
_entity.type
_entity.pdbx_description
1 polymer ?
#
loop_
_entity_poly.entity_id
_entity_poly.type
_entity_poly.pdbx_seq_one_letter_code
_entity_poly.pdbx_strand_id
1 'polypeptide(L)'
;MAVQLRSTRDSAVTQGLKILVHGPSGAGKTKLCATAPGKPIIISAEAGLLSLRDVDIPVLEVASISDVHEAYAFLISPEGQVYDWVCIDSISEIAEVVLNTEKKLTKDPRQAYGALAEQMTDLVRAFRDLPGRNVYMSCKQDKTKDEQSGAVLYGPSAPGQRMAQALPYFFDEVFAYRVEKDPEGNTTRWLQTGRDFTHEAKDRSGALDMFEVPDLAAIAKKIVGTSPKTVAAAVSADVS
;
A
#
# COMPACT_ATOMS: atom_id res chain seq x y z
N MET A 1 33.51 3.24 2.61
CA MET A 1 32.84 4.53 2.80
C MET A 1 31.35 4.28 3.02
N ALA A 2 30.74 4.89 4.03
CA ALA A 2 29.34 4.62 4.43
C ALA A 2 28.29 5.41 3.62
N VAL A 3 28.70 6.44 2.87
CA VAL A 3 27.83 7.22 1.97
C VAL A 3 28.19 6.91 0.53
N GLN A 4 27.19 6.58 -0.29
CA GLN A 4 27.34 6.35 -1.73
C GLN A 4 26.67 7.48 -2.52
N LEU A 5 27.43 8.15 -3.39
CA LEU A 5 26.86 9.08 -4.37
C LEU A 5 26.18 8.27 -5.48
N ARG A 6 24.87 8.47 -5.67
CA ARG A 6 24.09 7.85 -6.74
C ARG A 6 23.24 8.90 -7.42
N SER A 7 22.89 8.69 -8.69
CA SER A 7 21.90 9.54 -9.33
C SER A 7 20.51 9.30 -8.74
N THR A 8 19.60 10.26 -8.89
CA THR A 8 18.19 10.09 -8.50
C THR A 8 17.54 8.94 -9.27
N ARG A 9 17.94 8.76 -10.54
CA ARG A 9 17.47 7.65 -11.39
C ARG A 9 17.90 6.29 -10.85
N ASP A 10 19.19 6.12 -10.55
CA ASP A 10 19.70 4.84 -10.06
C ASP A 10 19.08 4.49 -8.70
N SER A 11 18.93 5.50 -7.83
CA SER A 11 18.28 5.34 -6.53
C SER A 11 16.83 4.88 -6.68
N ALA A 12 16.05 5.51 -7.56
CA ALA A 12 14.66 5.14 -7.82
C ALA A 12 14.51 3.70 -8.35
N VAL A 13 15.37 3.30 -9.31
CA VAL A 13 15.34 1.92 -9.85
C VAL A 13 15.67 0.89 -8.77
N THR A 14 16.62 1.18 -7.88
CA THR A 14 17.02 0.22 -6.83
C THR A 14 15.99 0.04 -5.72
N GLN A 15 15.08 1.00 -5.53
CA GLN A 15 14.09 0.94 -4.45
C GLN A 15 12.87 0.10 -4.83
N GLY A 16 12.44 0.12 -6.10
CA GLY A 16 11.19 -0.53 -6.52
C GLY A 16 9.94 0.25 -6.08
N LEU A 17 8.76 -0.17 -6.54
CA LEU A 17 7.49 0.52 -6.28
C LEU A 17 7.02 0.28 -4.85
N LYS A 18 6.60 1.34 -4.15
CA LYS A 18 6.05 1.27 -2.79
C LYS A 18 4.62 1.79 -2.78
N ILE A 19 3.67 0.88 -2.74
CA ILE A 19 2.25 1.14 -2.97
C ILE A 19 1.45 0.82 -1.72
N LEU A 20 0.67 1.80 -1.25
CA LEU A 20 -0.40 1.61 -0.27
C LEU A 20 -1.75 1.73 -0.96
N VAL A 21 -2.65 0.79 -0.72
CA VAL A 21 -4.03 0.86 -1.23
C VAL A 21 -5.03 0.80 -0.09
N HIS A 22 -5.88 1.82 0.00
CA HIS A 22 -7.02 1.85 0.90
C HIS A 22 -8.32 1.78 0.11
N GLY A 23 -9.37 1.26 0.72
CA GLY A 23 -10.69 1.19 0.11
C GLY A 23 -11.66 0.43 1.00
N PRO A 24 -12.98 0.52 0.72
CA PRO A 24 -13.99 -0.15 1.52
C PRO A 24 -13.82 -1.67 1.50
N SER A 25 -14.50 -2.35 2.43
CA SER A 25 -14.59 -3.81 2.39
C SER A 25 -15.23 -4.27 1.08
N GLY A 26 -14.75 -5.37 0.50
CA GLY A 26 -15.22 -5.87 -0.79
C GLY A 26 -14.80 -5.07 -2.02
N ALA A 27 -13.93 -4.06 -1.87
CA ALA A 27 -13.51 -3.24 -3.02
C ALA A 27 -12.74 -4.02 -4.09
N GLY A 28 -11.96 -5.02 -3.67
CA GLY A 28 -11.06 -5.78 -4.55
C GLY A 28 -9.58 -5.63 -4.21
N LYS A 29 -9.23 -5.11 -3.02
CA LYS A 29 -7.83 -4.93 -2.56
C LYS A 29 -7.04 -6.25 -2.63
N THR A 30 -7.55 -7.33 -2.05
CA THR A 30 -6.91 -8.66 -2.12
C THR A 30 -6.79 -9.17 -3.56
N LYS A 31 -7.83 -8.98 -4.39
CA LYS A 31 -7.81 -9.40 -5.81
C LYS A 31 -6.77 -8.63 -6.62
N LEU A 32 -6.49 -7.38 -6.24
CA LEU A 32 -5.46 -6.56 -6.89
C LEU A 32 -4.06 -7.20 -6.79
N CYS A 33 -3.75 -7.90 -5.69
CA CYS A 33 -2.49 -8.63 -5.55
C CYS A 33 -2.24 -9.62 -6.70
N ALA A 34 -3.30 -10.22 -7.26
CA ALA A 34 -3.19 -11.17 -8.37
C ALA A 34 -2.81 -10.54 -9.71
N THR A 35 -2.87 -9.22 -9.81
CA THR A 35 -2.49 -8.48 -11.02
C THR A 35 -1.01 -8.07 -11.02
N ALA A 36 -0.28 -8.36 -9.93
CA ALA A 36 1.15 -8.10 -9.87
C ALA A 36 1.89 -8.97 -10.90
N PRO A 37 2.78 -8.38 -11.73
CA PRO A 37 3.56 -9.14 -12.70
C PRO A 37 4.68 -9.92 -12.01
N GLY A 38 5.31 -10.86 -12.74
CA GLY A 38 6.52 -11.53 -12.27
C GLY A 38 6.22 -12.64 -11.25
N LYS A 39 6.87 -12.58 -10.08
CA LYS A 39 6.78 -13.57 -9.01
C LYS A 39 6.26 -12.91 -7.72
N PRO A 40 4.94 -12.70 -7.61
CA PRO A 40 4.34 -12.20 -6.38
C PRO A 40 4.35 -13.26 -5.27
N ILE A 41 4.42 -12.77 -4.03
CA ILE A 41 4.11 -13.51 -2.81
C ILE A 41 3.19 -12.66 -1.93
N ILE A 42 2.22 -13.32 -1.29
CA ILE A 42 1.26 -12.66 -0.42
C ILE A 42 1.56 -13.00 1.04
N ILE A 43 1.61 -11.99 1.90
CA ILE A 43 1.53 -12.13 3.35
C ILE A 43 0.10 -11.84 3.74
N SER A 44 -0.62 -12.89 4.13
CA SER A 44 -2.05 -12.82 4.41
C SER A 44 -2.27 -12.79 5.92
N ALA A 45 -2.68 -11.62 6.42
CA ALA A 45 -3.05 -11.40 7.82
C ALA A 45 -4.56 -11.51 8.07
N GLU A 46 -5.33 -11.85 7.04
CA GLU A 46 -6.78 -11.95 7.07
C GLU A 46 -7.29 -13.10 6.22
N ALA A 47 -8.51 -13.59 6.49
CA ALA A 47 -9.13 -14.69 5.74
C ALA A 47 -9.67 -14.27 4.34
N GLY A 48 -8.95 -13.41 3.62
CA GLY A 48 -9.35 -12.79 2.35
C GLY A 48 -9.04 -13.60 1.08
N LEU A 49 -8.33 -14.72 1.22
CA LEU A 49 -7.78 -15.50 0.10
C LEU A 49 -8.84 -16.16 -0.79
N LEU A 50 -10.11 -16.26 -0.35
CA LEU A 50 -11.20 -16.77 -1.19
C LEU A 50 -11.33 -16.01 -2.53
N SER A 51 -11.00 -14.72 -2.53
CA SER A 51 -11.01 -13.88 -3.74
C SER A 51 -9.95 -14.29 -4.78
N LEU A 52 -8.96 -15.09 -4.37
CA LEU A 52 -7.82 -15.55 -5.16
C LEU A 52 -7.88 -17.04 -5.52
N ARG A 53 -9.01 -17.71 -5.31
CA ARG A 53 -9.18 -19.17 -5.54
C ARG A 53 -8.89 -19.65 -6.97
N ASP A 54 -8.85 -18.73 -7.93
CA ASP A 54 -8.64 -18.95 -9.36
C ASP A 54 -7.19 -18.68 -9.81
N VAL A 55 -6.29 -18.30 -8.89
CA VAL A 55 -4.88 -18.03 -9.17
C VAL A 55 -3.97 -18.79 -8.20
N ASP A 56 -2.78 -19.15 -8.67
CA ASP A 56 -1.76 -19.86 -7.88
C ASP A 56 -0.61 -18.91 -7.54
N ILE A 57 -0.70 -18.28 -6.37
CA ILE A 57 0.29 -17.32 -5.86
C ILE A 57 0.74 -17.82 -4.49
N PRO A 58 2.06 -17.93 -4.23
CA PRO A 58 2.56 -18.32 -2.91
C PRO A 58 2.04 -17.39 -1.80
N VAL A 59 1.62 -17.99 -0.68
CA VAL A 59 1.08 -17.26 0.47
C VAL A 59 1.82 -17.65 1.75
N LEU A 60 2.12 -16.66 2.58
CA LEU A 60 2.51 -16.79 3.97
C LEU A 60 1.34 -16.30 4.83
N GLU A 61 0.62 -17.23 5.45
CA GLU A 61 -0.45 -16.88 6.39
C GLU A 61 0.15 -16.48 7.73
N VAL A 62 -0.29 -15.34 8.26
CA VAL A 62 0.21 -14.78 9.52
C VAL A 62 -0.96 -14.47 10.46
N ALA A 63 -0.87 -14.94 11.69
CA ALA A 63 -1.87 -14.72 12.74
C ALA A 63 -1.30 -13.95 13.94
N SER A 64 0.02 -13.79 14.01
CA SER A 64 0.73 -13.09 15.08
C SER A 64 1.81 -12.16 14.52
N ILE A 65 2.26 -11.21 15.35
CA ILE A 65 3.40 -10.36 14.99
C ILE A 65 4.70 -11.16 14.79
N SER A 66 4.85 -12.29 15.51
CA SER A 66 5.98 -13.20 15.34
C SER A 66 5.97 -13.80 13.94
N ASP A 67 4.81 -14.24 13.46
CA ASP A 67 4.65 -14.82 12.13
C ASP A 67 5.02 -13.80 11.04
N VAL A 68 4.70 -12.51 11.26
CA VAL A 68 5.09 -11.43 10.34
C VAL A 68 6.60 -11.23 10.33
N HIS A 69 7.27 -11.32 11.48
CA HIS A 69 8.73 -11.27 11.55
C HIS A 69 9.38 -12.48 10.87
N GLU A 70 8.80 -13.68 11.01
CA GLU A 70 9.24 -14.89 10.31
C GLU A 70 9.04 -14.75 8.79
N ALA A 71 7.92 -14.21 8.35
CA ALA A 71 7.67 -13.91 6.94
C ALA A 71 8.68 -12.90 6.38
N TYR A 72 9.02 -11.85 7.14
CA TYR A 72 10.07 -10.92 6.77
C TYR A 72 11.44 -11.61 6.67
N ALA A 73 11.80 -12.45 7.65
CA ALA A 73 13.04 -13.20 7.68
C ALA A 73 13.17 -14.14 6.47
N PHE A 74 12.07 -14.79 6.08
CA PHE A 74 11.99 -15.57 4.85
C PHE A 74 12.25 -14.71 3.62
N LEU A 75 11.61 -13.54 3.48
CA LEU A 75 11.76 -12.69 2.30
C LEU A 75 13.17 -12.16 2.06
N ILE A 76 13.97 -12.00 3.12
CA ILE A 76 15.38 -11.61 3.01
C ILE A 76 16.32 -12.81 2.81
N SER A 77 15.84 -14.05 2.97
CA SER A 77 16.62 -15.27 2.71
C SER A 77 16.88 -15.47 1.21
N PRO A 78 17.85 -16.30 0.81
CA PRO A 78 18.06 -16.65 -0.60
C PRO A 78 16.82 -17.21 -1.30
N GLU A 79 16.00 -17.99 -0.58
CA GLU A 79 14.75 -18.56 -1.07
C GLU A 79 13.69 -17.48 -1.26
N GLY A 80 13.57 -16.55 -0.31
CA GLY A 80 12.65 -15.42 -0.43
C GLY A 80 13.04 -14.45 -1.53
N GLN A 81 14.35 -14.27 -1.80
CA GLN A 81 14.91 -13.36 -2.79
C GLN A 81 14.42 -13.57 -4.24
N VAL A 82 13.69 -14.65 -4.52
CA VAL A 82 13.07 -14.90 -5.83
C VAL A 82 11.81 -14.08 -6.11
N TYR A 83 11.11 -13.57 -5.07
CA TYR A 83 9.82 -12.87 -5.21
C TYR A 83 9.93 -11.35 -5.42
N ASP A 84 9.80 -10.88 -6.66
CA ASP A 84 9.96 -9.46 -6.99
C ASP A 84 8.81 -8.55 -6.49
N TRP A 85 7.65 -9.14 -6.15
CA TRP A 85 6.51 -8.45 -5.55
C TRP A 85 6.14 -9.03 -4.20
N VAL A 86 6.06 -8.18 -3.18
CA VAL A 86 5.60 -8.54 -1.83
C VAL A 86 4.29 -7.83 -1.54
N CYS A 87 3.22 -8.59 -1.38
CA CYS A 87 1.87 -8.07 -1.11
C CYS A 87 1.47 -8.36 0.34
N ILE A 88 1.26 -7.34 1.16
CA ILE A 88 0.78 -7.48 2.54
C ILE A 88 -0.70 -7.13 2.59
N ASP A 89 -1.53 -8.11 2.93
CA ASP A 89 -2.98 -8.00 2.99
C ASP A 89 -3.50 -8.51 4.36
N SER A 90 -3.72 -7.64 5.35
CA SER A 90 -3.57 -6.18 5.32
C SER A 90 -2.86 -5.63 6.57
N ILE A 91 -2.26 -4.45 6.45
CA ILE A 91 -1.55 -3.80 7.57
C ILE A 91 -2.51 -3.39 8.69
N SER A 92 -3.77 -3.11 8.35
CA SER A 92 -4.81 -2.80 9.34
C SER A 92 -5.13 -4.01 10.22
N GLU A 93 -5.13 -5.22 9.66
CA GLU A 93 -5.38 -6.44 10.43
C GLU A 93 -4.16 -6.82 11.28
N ILE A 94 -2.94 -6.68 10.75
CA ILE A 94 -1.70 -6.80 11.55
C ILE A 94 -1.73 -5.83 12.74
N ALA A 95 -2.10 -4.57 12.51
CA ALA A 95 -2.19 -3.57 13.56
C ALA A 95 -3.26 -3.90 14.63
N GLU A 96 -4.38 -4.51 14.26
CA GLU A 96 -5.38 -5.00 15.23
C GLU A 96 -4.78 -6.11 16.12
N VAL A 97 -4.05 -7.06 15.53
CA VAL A 97 -3.38 -8.14 16.27
C VAL A 97 -2.34 -7.58 17.25
N VAL A 98 -1.51 -6.64 16.81
CA VAL A 98 -0.52 -5.96 17.66
C VAL A 98 -1.22 -5.21 18.79
N LEU A 99 -2.23 -4.38 18.48
CA LEU A 99 -2.94 -3.60 19.50
C LEU A 99 -3.61 -4.50 20.55
N ASN A 100 -4.23 -5.60 20.12
CA ASN A 100 -4.89 -6.54 21.01
C ASN A 100 -3.89 -7.29 21.90
N THR A 101 -2.68 -7.54 21.39
CA THR A 101 -1.59 -8.13 22.18
C THR A 101 -1.09 -7.14 23.22
N GLU A 102 -0.78 -5.90 22.81
CA GLU A 102 -0.28 -4.86 23.71
C GLU A 102 -1.28 -4.52 24.82
N LYS A 103 -2.58 -4.42 24.51
CA LYS A 103 -3.64 -4.21 25.51
C LYS A 103 -3.71 -5.29 26.58
N LYS A 104 -3.24 -6.51 26.31
CA LYS A 104 -3.16 -7.59 27.31
C LYS A 104 -1.89 -7.48 28.17
N LEU A 105 -0.82 -6.91 27.60
CA LEU A 105 0.48 -6.75 28.27
C LEU A 105 0.51 -5.53 29.20
N THR A 106 -0.19 -4.45 28.84
CA THR A 106 -0.25 -3.24 29.66
C THR A 106 -1.62 -2.98 30.26
N LYS A 107 -1.63 -2.41 31.48
CA LYS A 107 -2.85 -1.92 32.14
C LYS A 107 -3.22 -0.50 31.71
N ASP A 108 -2.30 0.25 31.13
CA ASP A 108 -2.55 1.61 30.61
C ASP A 108 -2.79 1.56 29.10
N PRO A 109 -4.01 1.85 28.62
CA PRO A 109 -4.32 1.86 27.19
C PRO A 109 -3.39 2.77 26.37
N ARG A 110 -2.88 3.87 26.95
CA ARG A 110 -2.00 4.81 26.23
C ARG A 110 -0.66 4.18 25.86
N GLN A 111 -0.11 3.32 26.71
CA GLN A 111 1.13 2.60 26.43
C GLN A 111 0.93 1.61 25.27
N ALA A 112 -0.23 0.93 25.22
CA ALA A 112 -0.54 -0.01 24.14
C ALA A 112 -0.58 0.68 22.76
N TYR A 113 -1.19 1.87 22.67
CA TYR A 113 -1.19 2.64 21.42
C TYR A 113 0.18 3.20 21.07
N GLY A 114 1.02 3.52 22.07
CA GLY A 114 2.42 3.92 21.84
C GLY A 114 3.23 2.78 21.24
N ALA A 115 3.17 1.59 21.87
CA ALA A 115 3.85 0.39 21.40
C ALA A 115 3.36 -0.07 20.02
N LEU A 116 2.04 0.00 19.77
CA LEU A 116 1.48 -0.24 18.44
C LEU A 116 2.11 0.67 17.39
N ALA A 117 2.18 1.97 17.66
CA ALA A 117 2.69 2.93 16.69
C ALA A 117 4.17 2.68 16.37
N GLU A 118 4.97 2.33 17.36
CA GLU A 118 6.39 1.98 17.20
C GLU A 118 6.56 0.70 16.38
N GLN A 119 5.94 -0.40 16.80
CA GLN A 119 6.04 -1.70 16.13
C GLN A 119 5.55 -1.64 14.68
N MET A 120 4.40 -0.99 14.43
CA MET A 120 3.88 -0.87 13.07
C MET A 120 4.71 0.06 12.19
N THR A 121 5.32 1.10 12.77
CA THR A 121 6.23 1.98 12.00
C THR A 121 7.46 1.20 11.54
N ASP A 122 8.07 0.43 12.44
CA ASP A 122 9.25 -0.36 12.13
C ASP A 122 8.94 -1.45 11.10
N LEU A 123 7.80 -2.14 11.25
CA LEU A 123 7.33 -3.15 10.32
C LEU A 123 7.08 -2.58 8.93
N VAL A 124 6.27 -1.51 8.82
CA VAL A 124 5.97 -0.89 7.52
C VAL A 124 7.25 -0.43 6.83
N ARG A 125 8.19 0.16 7.57
CA ARG A 125 9.49 0.57 7.03
C ARG A 125 10.32 -0.62 6.57
N ALA A 126 10.42 -1.68 7.37
CA ALA A 126 11.21 -2.86 7.04
C ALA A 126 10.75 -3.50 5.71
N PHE A 127 9.45 -3.75 5.56
CA PHE A 127 8.92 -4.31 4.32
C PHE A 127 9.06 -3.34 3.14
N ARG A 128 8.73 -2.07 3.34
CA ARG A 128 8.89 -1.05 2.28
C ARG A 128 10.34 -0.99 1.81
N ASP A 129 11.31 -1.04 2.70
CA ASP A 129 12.73 -0.85 2.37
C ASP A 129 13.41 -2.13 1.83
N LEU A 130 12.65 -3.21 1.56
CA LEU A 130 13.16 -4.41 0.88
C LEU A 130 13.84 -4.03 -0.46
N PRO A 131 15.16 -4.25 -0.61
CA PRO A 131 15.91 -3.80 -1.77
C PRO A 131 15.48 -4.52 -3.07
N GLY A 132 15.29 -3.76 -4.15
CA GLY A 132 14.93 -4.32 -5.46
C GLY A 132 13.56 -5.00 -5.52
N ARG A 133 12.67 -4.71 -4.56
CA ARG A 133 11.32 -5.28 -4.49
C ARG A 133 10.25 -4.24 -4.73
N ASN A 134 9.20 -4.64 -5.43
CA ASN A 134 7.94 -3.93 -5.39
C ASN A 134 7.16 -4.38 -4.16
N VAL A 135 6.57 -3.44 -3.44
CA VAL A 135 5.86 -3.68 -2.19
C VAL A 135 4.48 -3.08 -2.31
N TYR A 136 3.48 -3.93 -2.14
CA TYR A 136 2.08 -3.58 -2.04
C TYR A 136 1.62 -3.80 -0.60
N MET A 137 0.93 -2.82 -0.03
CA MET A 137 0.25 -2.96 1.25
C MET A 137 -1.19 -2.50 1.12
N SER A 138 -2.13 -3.30 1.60
CA SER A 138 -3.53 -2.86 1.71
C SER A 138 -3.84 -2.40 3.14
N CYS A 139 -4.85 -1.53 3.27
CA CYS A 139 -5.42 -1.17 4.56
C CYS A 139 -6.93 -0.87 4.45
N LYS A 140 -7.58 -0.76 5.61
CA LYS A 140 -8.94 -0.23 5.72
C LYS A 140 -8.99 1.23 5.25
N GLN A 141 -10.19 1.68 4.91
CA GLN A 141 -10.49 3.08 4.64
C GLN A 141 -11.45 3.58 5.70
N ASP A 142 -11.24 4.81 6.16
CA ASP A 142 -12.17 5.50 7.04
C ASP A 142 -12.47 6.91 6.52
N LYS A 143 -13.55 7.50 7.01
CA LYS A 143 -14.00 8.82 6.62
C LYS A 143 -13.75 9.83 7.75
N THR A 144 -13.07 10.91 7.43
CA THR A 144 -12.94 12.07 8.30
C THR A 144 -13.91 13.15 7.81
N LYS A 145 -14.74 13.68 8.71
CA LYS A 145 -15.66 14.77 8.39
C LYS A 145 -15.11 16.07 8.97
N ASP A 146 -14.97 17.07 8.12
CA ASP A 146 -14.65 18.43 8.55
C ASP A 146 -15.92 19.08 9.11
N GLU A 147 -15.89 19.48 10.38
CA GLU A 147 -17.06 20.00 11.08
C GLU A 147 -17.49 21.38 10.58
N GLN A 148 -16.59 22.16 9.99
CA GLN A 148 -16.86 23.54 9.54
C GLN A 148 -17.41 23.59 8.11
N SER A 149 -16.82 22.83 7.19
CA SER A 149 -17.20 22.78 5.78
C SER A 149 -18.20 21.66 5.47
N GLY A 150 -18.34 20.67 6.34
CA GLY A 150 -19.12 19.46 6.10
C GLY A 150 -18.49 18.49 5.11
N ALA A 151 -17.28 18.80 4.60
CA ALA A 151 -16.56 17.95 3.66
C ALA A 151 -16.20 16.60 4.28
N VAL A 152 -16.22 15.54 3.48
CA VAL A 152 -15.88 14.18 3.91
C VAL A 152 -14.67 13.72 3.11
N LEU A 153 -13.59 13.38 3.81
CA LEU A 153 -12.36 12.84 3.24
C LEU A 153 -12.22 11.36 3.63
N TYR A 154 -12.16 10.49 2.63
CA TYR A 154 -11.87 9.07 2.74
C TYR A 154 -10.37 8.84 2.63
N GLY A 155 -9.78 8.11 3.57
CA GLY A 155 -8.35 7.87 3.59
C GLY A 155 -7.94 6.56 4.26
N PRO A 156 -6.64 6.22 4.21
CA PRO A 156 -6.09 5.06 4.89
C PRO A 156 -6.45 5.02 6.38
N SER A 157 -6.79 3.84 6.88
CA SER A 157 -7.14 3.63 8.27
C SER A 157 -6.51 2.36 8.83
N ALA A 158 -6.07 2.49 10.07
CA ALA A 158 -5.58 1.43 10.92
C ALA A 158 -5.81 1.83 12.38
N PRO A 159 -5.81 0.87 13.33
CA PRO A 159 -5.87 1.19 14.74
C PRO A 159 -4.78 2.19 15.16
N GLY A 160 -5.17 3.19 15.95
CA GLY A 160 -4.28 4.27 16.39
C GLY A 160 -4.22 5.45 15.40
N GLN A 161 -4.77 6.59 15.82
CA GLN A 161 -4.90 7.79 14.98
C GLN A 161 -3.57 8.27 14.37
N ARG A 162 -2.48 8.25 15.14
CA ARG A 162 -1.14 8.65 14.66
C ARG A 162 -0.63 7.73 13.55
N MET A 163 -0.89 6.43 13.66
CA MET A 163 -0.50 5.46 12.63
C MET A 163 -1.27 5.74 11.34
N ALA A 164 -2.60 5.89 11.41
CA ALA A 164 -3.42 6.19 10.25
C ALA A 164 -2.95 7.46 9.51
N GLN A 165 -2.60 8.51 10.26
CA GLN A 165 -2.05 9.75 9.70
C GLN A 165 -0.64 9.59 9.10
N ALA A 166 0.17 8.68 9.64
CA ALA A 166 1.53 8.44 9.16
C ALA A 166 1.58 7.58 7.89
N LEU A 167 0.59 6.69 7.69
CA LEU A 167 0.56 5.72 6.59
C LEU A 167 0.86 6.35 5.22
N PRO A 168 0.17 7.43 4.78
CA PRO A 168 0.44 8.04 3.47
C PRO A 168 1.89 8.51 3.30
N TYR A 169 2.62 8.84 4.36
CA TYR A 169 3.99 9.36 4.27
C TYR A 169 5.03 8.27 4.04
N PHE A 170 4.72 7.00 4.34
CA PHE A 170 5.67 5.92 4.16
C PHE A 170 5.88 5.52 2.70
N PHE A 171 4.85 5.66 1.86
CA PHE A 171 4.82 5.12 0.51
C PHE A 171 5.06 6.21 -0.54
N ASP A 172 5.51 5.83 -1.73
CA ASP A 172 5.56 6.75 -2.88
C ASP A 172 4.18 6.87 -3.52
N GLU A 173 3.47 5.74 -3.58
CA GLU A 173 2.15 5.61 -4.18
C GLU A 173 1.10 5.30 -3.11
N VAL A 174 0.02 6.06 -3.08
CA VAL A 174 -1.14 5.84 -2.19
C VAL A 174 -2.40 5.89 -3.03
N PHE A 175 -3.09 4.77 -3.21
CA PHE A 175 -4.26 4.71 -4.07
C PHE A 175 -5.54 4.50 -3.26
N ALA A 176 -6.59 5.22 -3.64
CA ALA A 176 -7.94 4.93 -3.19
C ALA A 176 -8.61 3.96 -4.18
N TYR A 177 -8.96 2.76 -3.71
CA TYR A 177 -9.71 1.79 -4.50
C TYR A 177 -11.19 2.17 -4.48
N ARG A 178 -11.67 2.72 -5.59
CA ARG A 178 -13.04 3.21 -5.78
C ARG A 178 -13.92 2.09 -6.33
N VAL A 179 -15.13 1.97 -5.79
CA VAL A 179 -16.20 1.12 -6.32
C VAL A 179 -17.42 2.00 -6.50
N GLU A 180 -17.84 2.17 -7.75
CA GLU A 180 -18.91 3.09 -8.11
C GLU A 180 -19.90 2.42 -9.04
N LYS A 181 -21.06 3.05 -9.24
CA LYS A 181 -22.01 2.63 -10.27
C LYS A 181 -21.90 3.59 -11.45
N ASP A 182 -21.83 3.05 -12.65
CA ASP A 182 -22.00 3.84 -13.87
C ASP A 182 -23.47 4.33 -13.99
N PRO A 183 -23.78 5.22 -14.95
CA PRO A 183 -25.16 5.70 -15.17
C PRO A 183 -26.18 4.58 -15.43
N GLU A 184 -25.73 3.44 -15.96
CA GLU A 184 -26.53 2.24 -16.22
C GLU A 184 -26.71 1.35 -14.97
N GLY A 185 -26.03 1.68 -13.87
CA GLY A 185 -26.09 0.98 -12.59
C GLY A 185 -25.11 -0.17 -12.43
N ASN A 186 -24.24 -0.43 -13.41
CA ASN A 186 -23.20 -1.46 -13.34
C ASN A 186 -22.07 -1.00 -12.40
N THR A 187 -21.54 -1.95 -11.63
CA THR A 187 -20.42 -1.68 -10.74
C THR A 187 -19.12 -1.53 -11.53
N THR A 188 -18.50 -0.36 -11.43
CA THR A 188 -17.17 -0.07 -11.96
C THR A 188 -16.15 0.05 -10.82
N ARG A 189 -14.88 -0.21 -11.13
CA ARG A 189 -13.78 -0.25 -10.17
C ARG A 189 -12.58 0.48 -10.72
N TRP A 190 -11.98 1.36 -9.92
CA TRP A 190 -10.88 2.22 -10.33
C TRP A 190 -9.89 2.40 -9.18
N LEU A 191 -8.62 2.57 -9.50
CA LEU A 191 -7.63 3.11 -8.59
C LEU A 191 -7.56 4.61 -8.81
N GLN A 192 -7.98 5.39 -7.83
CA GLN A 192 -7.70 6.82 -7.83
C GLN A 192 -6.29 7.06 -7.32
N THR A 193 -5.48 7.76 -8.12
CA THR A 193 -4.04 7.93 -7.91
C THR A 193 -3.69 9.33 -7.41
N GLY A 194 -4.52 10.32 -7.72
CA GLY A 194 -4.38 11.70 -7.23
C GLY A 194 -5.41 12.06 -6.17
N ARG A 195 -5.01 12.89 -5.19
CA ARG A 195 -5.92 13.41 -4.16
C ARG A 195 -6.98 14.32 -4.77
N ASP A 196 -8.22 14.17 -4.31
CA ASP A 196 -9.29 15.15 -4.54
C ASP A 196 -9.89 15.66 -3.21
N PHE A 197 -11.03 16.33 -3.26
CA PHE A 197 -11.74 16.84 -2.07
C PHE A 197 -12.32 15.74 -1.18
N THR A 198 -12.44 14.52 -1.71
CA THR A 198 -13.14 13.40 -1.10
C THR A 198 -12.22 12.24 -0.77
N HIS A 199 -11.09 12.04 -1.44
CA HIS A 199 -10.23 10.87 -1.24
C HIS A 199 -8.76 11.28 -1.16
N GLU A 200 -8.08 10.75 -0.15
CA GLU A 200 -6.63 10.82 -0.03
C GLU A 200 -6.01 9.85 -1.04
N ALA A 201 -5.20 10.36 -1.96
CA ALA A 201 -4.43 9.56 -2.88
C ALA A 201 -3.18 10.34 -3.31
N LYS A 202 -2.17 9.63 -3.78
CA LYS A 202 -0.87 10.20 -4.11
C LYS A 202 -0.19 9.35 -5.17
N ASP A 203 0.24 10.02 -6.23
CA ASP A 203 1.21 9.52 -7.19
C ASP A 203 2.46 10.40 -7.09
N ARG A 204 3.58 9.83 -6.63
CA ARG A 204 4.85 10.55 -6.54
C ARG A 204 5.63 10.46 -7.84
N SER A 205 5.38 9.43 -8.65
CA SER A 205 6.01 9.28 -9.96
C SER A 205 5.55 10.33 -10.97
N GLY A 206 4.31 10.80 -10.85
CA GLY A 206 3.67 11.71 -11.81
C GLY A 206 3.41 11.07 -13.17
N ALA A 207 3.38 9.73 -13.23
CA ALA A 207 3.23 8.95 -14.45
C ALA A 207 1.80 8.43 -14.65
N LEU A 208 0.94 8.52 -13.63
CA LEU A 208 -0.40 7.94 -13.64
C LEU A 208 -1.46 8.99 -13.95
N ASP A 209 -2.53 8.55 -14.60
CA ASP A 209 -3.75 9.33 -14.73
C ASP A 209 -4.51 9.34 -13.39
N MET A 210 -5.36 10.34 -13.17
CA MET A 210 -6.16 10.49 -11.93
C MET A 210 -6.91 9.20 -11.53
N PHE A 211 -7.38 8.45 -12.53
CA PHE A 211 -8.06 7.17 -12.36
C PHE A 211 -7.43 6.12 -13.29
N GLU A 212 -7.02 5.02 -12.69
CA GLU A 212 -6.40 3.88 -13.37
C GLU A 212 -7.27 2.63 -13.23
N VAL A 213 -7.12 1.70 -14.18
CA VAL A 213 -7.69 0.35 -14.03
C VAL A 213 -6.99 -0.34 -12.85
N PRO A 214 -7.70 -1.11 -12.01
CA PRO A 214 -7.10 -1.87 -10.91
C PRO A 214 -6.20 -3.03 -11.38
N ASP A 215 -5.01 -2.71 -11.87
CA ASP A 215 -4.03 -3.65 -12.40
C ASP A 215 -2.60 -3.19 -12.07
N LEU A 216 -1.93 -3.90 -11.16
CA LEU A 216 -0.57 -3.58 -10.71
C LEU A 216 0.47 -3.72 -11.83
N ALA A 217 0.27 -4.61 -12.81
CA ALA A 217 1.16 -4.71 -13.96
C ALA A 217 1.03 -3.49 -14.87
N ALA A 218 -0.19 -3.00 -15.09
CA ALA A 218 -0.42 -1.77 -15.85
C ALA A 218 0.18 -0.55 -15.15
N ILE A 219 -0.05 -0.41 -13.84
CA ILE A 219 0.54 0.65 -13.01
C ILE A 219 2.06 0.61 -13.09
N ALA A 220 2.67 -0.55 -12.84
CA ALA A 220 4.12 -0.69 -12.87
C ALA A 220 4.70 -0.35 -14.24
N LYS A 221 4.03 -0.77 -15.32
CA LYS A 221 4.43 -0.45 -16.69
C LYS A 221 4.37 1.06 -16.96
N LYS A 222 3.34 1.77 -16.51
CA LYS A 222 3.25 3.24 -16.67
C LYS A 222 4.37 3.96 -15.92
N ILE A 223 4.61 3.58 -14.65
CA ILE A 223 5.64 4.21 -13.82
C ILE A 223 7.04 3.95 -14.36
N VAL A 224 7.37 2.70 -14.73
CA VAL A 224 8.69 2.34 -15.25
C VAL A 224 8.90 2.86 -16.68
N GLY A 225 7.85 2.87 -17.50
CA GLY A 225 7.91 3.31 -18.89
C GLY A 225 8.01 4.83 -19.06
N THR A 226 7.57 5.62 -18.08
CA THR A 226 7.61 7.08 -18.13
C THR A 226 8.98 7.58 -17.67
N SER A 227 9.90 7.76 -18.63
CA SER A 227 11.15 8.49 -18.34
C SER A 227 10.84 9.95 -17.98
N PRO A 228 11.57 10.59 -17.04
CA PRO A 228 11.30 11.96 -16.57
C PRO A 228 11.40 13.06 -17.64
N LYS A 229 11.77 12.72 -18.89
CA LYS A 229 11.77 13.65 -20.03
C LYS A 229 10.38 13.88 -20.64
N THR A 230 9.44 12.96 -20.47
CA THR A 230 8.11 13.07 -21.12
C THR A 230 7.18 14.01 -20.35
N VAL A 231 7.28 14.05 -19.02
CA VAL A 231 6.45 14.93 -18.15
C VAL A 231 6.77 16.41 -18.39
N ALA A 232 8.04 16.76 -18.60
CA ALA A 232 8.44 18.14 -18.88
C ALA A 232 7.90 18.68 -20.23
N ALA A 233 7.69 17.80 -21.21
CA ALA A 233 7.15 18.20 -22.52
C ALA A 233 5.62 18.39 -22.51
N ALA A 234 4.90 17.63 -21.68
CA ALA A 234 3.44 17.78 -21.52
C ALA A 234 3.06 19.08 -20.80
N VAL A 235 3.79 19.46 -19.75
CA VAL A 235 3.53 20.71 -19.01
C VAL A 235 3.80 21.96 -19.86
N SER A 236 4.72 21.90 -20.83
CA SER A 236 4.94 23.02 -21.76
C SER A 236 3.86 23.18 -22.84
N ALA A 237 3.10 22.13 -23.13
CA ALA A 237 2.08 22.16 -24.18
C ALA A 237 0.75 22.79 -23.70
N ASP A 238 0.44 22.70 -22.40
CA ASP A 238 -0.78 23.30 -21.81
C ASP A 238 -0.64 24.78 -21.42
N VAL A 239 0.54 25.37 -21.64
CA VAL A 239 0.81 26.82 -21.38
C VAL A 239 1.07 27.58 -22.69
N SER A 240 0.75 26.98 -23.84
CA SER A 240 0.92 27.58 -25.17
C SER A 240 -0.41 28.02 -25.78
#